data_AF-A0A2M7CR07-F1
#
_entry.id   AF-A0A2M7CR07-F1
#
_cell.length_a   1.000
_cell.length_b   1.000
_cell.length_c   1.000
_cell.angle_alpha   90.00
_cell.angle_beta   90.00
_cell.angle_gamma   90.00
#
_symmetry.space_group_name_H-M   'P 1'
#
loop_
_entity.id
_entity.type
_entity.pdbx_description
1 polymer ?
#
loop_
_entity_poly.entity_id
_entity_poly.type
_entity_poly.pdbx_seq_one_letter_code
_entity_poly.pdbx_strand_id
1 'polypeptide(L)'
;MKALAIFVGFIGATILMAVSSIFNGYALSVLWGWFMVPTFSLPQLSVAPAIGLAMIVDYLTKQFEKSKKDESFGKSILKDIIIAILKPSFALFFGYIVHLFM
;
A
#
# COMPACT_ATOMS: atom_id res chain seq x y z
N MET A 1 -9.40 -12.76 29.39
CA MET A 1 -10.03 -12.75 28.04
C MET A 1 -9.77 -11.47 27.26
N LYS A 2 -9.97 -10.26 27.83
CA LYS A 2 -9.73 -8.98 27.11
C LYS A 2 -8.28 -8.75 26.66
N ALA A 3 -7.29 -9.10 27.49
CA ALA A 3 -5.86 -8.93 27.15
C ALA A 3 -5.42 -9.79 25.95
N LEU A 4 -5.93 -11.01 25.83
CA LEU A 4 -5.62 -11.92 24.72
C LEU A 4 -6.27 -11.43 23.41
N ALA A 5 -7.49 -10.89 23.47
CA ALA A 5 -8.15 -10.26 22.32
C ALA A 5 -7.41 -9.00 21.83
N ILE A 6 -6.86 -8.20 22.74
CA ILE A 6 -6.06 -7.00 22.39
C ILE A 6 -4.74 -7.42 21.72
N PHE A 7 -4.06 -8.45 22.24
CA PHE A 7 -2.81 -8.96 21.66
C PHE A 7 -3.00 -9.54 20.26
N VAL A 8 -4.05 -10.34 20.06
CA VAL A 8 -4.41 -10.88 18.74
C VAL A 8 -4.82 -9.75 17.78
N GLY A 9 -5.56 -8.75 18.27
CA GLY A 9 -5.91 -7.57 17.49
C GLY A 9 -4.68 -6.75 17.06
N PHE A 10 -3.71 -6.57 17.94
CA PHE A 10 -2.47 -5.82 17.67
C PHE A 10 -1.60 -6.54 16.64
N ILE A 11 -1.38 -7.85 16.81
CA ILE A 11 -0.63 -8.68 15.85
C ILE A 11 -1.31 -8.66 14.47
N GLY A 12 -2.64 -8.83 14.44
CA GLY A 12 -3.41 -8.77 13.20
C GLY A 12 -3.26 -7.43 12.48
N ALA A 13 -3.35 -6.31 13.20
CA ALA A 13 -3.17 -4.98 12.65
C ALA A 13 -1.76 -4.75 12.09
N THR A 14 -0.72 -5.19 12.79
CA THR A 14 0.67 -5.07 12.32
C THR A 14 0.91 -5.87 11.05
N ILE A 15 0.37 -7.10 10.94
CA ILE A 15 0.50 -7.92 9.73
C ILE A 15 -0.24 -7.26 8.56
N LEU A 16 -1.44 -6.73 8.78
CA LEU A 16 -2.21 -6.00 7.77
C LEU A 16 -1.46 -4.78 7.23
N MET A 17 -0.86 -3.98 8.13
CA MET A 17 -0.02 -2.84 7.74
C MET A 17 1.17 -3.30 6.89
N ALA A 18 1.90 -4.32 7.33
CA ALA A 18 3.05 -4.85 6.59
C ALA A 18 2.66 -5.32 5.19
N VAL A 19 1.58 -6.09 5.05
CA VAL A 19 1.09 -6.58 3.76
C VAL A 19 0.67 -5.43 2.85
N SER A 20 -0.06 -4.43 3.37
CA SER A 20 -0.45 -3.26 2.57
C SER A 20 0.75 -2.44 2.10
N SER A 21 1.80 -2.31 2.94
CA SER A 21 3.02 -1.58 2.61
C SER A 21 3.80 -2.28 1.50
N ILE A 22 3.91 -3.62 1.55
CA ILE A 22 4.55 -4.41 0.50
C ILE A 22 3.80 -4.27 -0.84
N PHE A 23 2.46 -4.33 -0.81
CA PHE A 23 1.65 -4.22 -2.03
C PHE A 23 1.73 -2.83 -2.66
N ASN A 24 1.73 -1.78 -1.83
CA ASN A 24 1.97 -0.42 -2.29
C ASN A 24 3.40 -0.23 -2.84
N GLY A 25 4.41 -0.82 -2.19
CA GLY A 25 5.80 -0.80 -2.66
C GLY A 25 5.96 -1.49 -4.02
N TYR A 26 5.28 -2.62 -4.24
CA TYR A 26 5.25 -3.28 -5.54
C TYR A 26 4.62 -2.39 -6.61
N ALA A 27 3.43 -1.82 -6.35
CA ALA A 27 2.75 -0.93 -7.28
C ALA A 27 3.61 0.29 -7.62
N LEU A 28 4.28 0.87 -6.62
CA LEU A 28 5.21 1.99 -6.80
C LEU A 28 6.42 1.59 -7.67
N SER A 29 6.97 0.40 -7.49
CA SER A 29 8.09 -0.09 -8.33
C SER A 29 7.71 -0.21 -9.80
N VAL A 30 6.49 -0.70 -10.08
CA VAL A 30 5.98 -0.87 -11.45
C VAL A 30 5.71 0.49 -12.08
N LEU A 31 5.02 1.39 -11.36
CA LEU A 31 4.79 2.76 -11.82
C LEU A 31 6.09 3.53 -12.05
N TRP A 32 7.10 3.32 -11.19
CA TRP A 32 8.42 3.91 -11.38
C TRP A 32 9.10 3.40 -12.65
N GLY A 33 9.03 2.09 -12.90
CA GLY A 33 9.52 1.49 -14.13
C GLY A 33 8.84 2.04 -15.39
N TRP A 34 7.54 2.30 -15.32
CA TRP A 34 6.75 2.81 -16.44
C TRP A 34 6.93 4.32 -16.70
N PHE A 35 7.02 5.14 -15.65
CA PHE A 35 7.04 6.60 -15.81
C PHE A 35 8.41 7.20 -15.58
N MET A 36 9.11 6.81 -14.51
CA MET A 36 10.35 7.50 -14.11
C MET A 36 11.55 7.06 -14.94
N VAL A 37 11.64 5.78 -15.29
CA VAL A 37 12.74 5.23 -16.11
C VAL A 37 12.77 5.85 -17.51
N PRO A 38 11.70 5.81 -18.33
CA PRO A 38 11.74 6.37 -19.68
C PRO A 38 11.78 7.90 -19.71
N THR A 39 11.13 8.60 -18.76
CA THR A 39 11.09 10.08 -18.77
C THR A 39 12.39 10.71 -18.26
N PHE A 40 13.03 10.14 -17.25
CA PHE A 40 14.22 10.73 -16.61
C PHE A 40 15.51 9.95 -16.88
N SER A 41 15.46 8.89 -17.70
CA SER A 41 16.60 7.97 -17.95
C SER A 41 17.23 7.42 -16.67
N LEU A 42 16.39 7.17 -15.65
CA LEU A 42 16.83 6.67 -14.35
C LEU A 42 16.98 5.13 -14.38
N PRO A 43 17.91 4.56 -13.61
CA PRO A 43 18.03 3.12 -13.47
C PRO A 43 16.75 2.52 -12.85
N GLN A 44 16.37 1.32 -13.31
CA GLN A 44 15.22 0.60 -12.78
C GLN A 44 15.36 0.37 -11.27
N LEU A 45 14.34 0.78 -10.53
CA LEU A 45 14.28 0.56 -9.09
C LEU A 45 13.99 -0.92 -8.82
N SER A 46 14.90 -1.61 -8.13
CA SER A 46 14.65 -2.95 -7.62
C SER A 46 13.67 -2.92 -6.44
N VAL A 47 13.10 -4.07 -6.08
CA VAL A 47 12.03 -4.15 -5.07
C VAL A 47 12.46 -3.59 -3.71
N ALA A 48 13.73 -3.79 -3.31
CA ALA A 48 14.26 -3.30 -2.03
C ALA A 48 14.27 -1.75 -1.91
N PRO A 49 14.89 -0.98 -2.84
CA PRO A 49 14.79 0.48 -2.81
C PRO A 49 13.37 1.00 -3.05
N ALA A 50 12.50 0.27 -3.76
CA ALA A 50 11.09 0.64 -3.90
C ALA A 50 10.33 0.57 -2.57
N ILE A 51 10.59 -0.45 -1.76
CA ILE A 51 10.05 -0.55 -0.41
C ILE A 51 10.56 0.60 0.46
N GLY A 52 11.86 0.91 0.40
CA GLY A 52 12.44 2.06 1.12
C GLY A 52 11.80 3.40 0.74
N LEU A 53 11.61 3.64 -0.57
CA LEU A 53 10.95 4.84 -1.06
C LEU A 53 9.48 4.89 -0.63
N ALA A 54 8.77 3.76 -0.69
CA ALA A 54 7.40 3.65 -0.23
C ALA A 54 7.28 3.96 1.27
N MET A 55 8.22 3.49 2.10
CA MET A 55 8.28 3.83 3.53
C MET A 55 8.54 5.32 3.76
N ILE A 56 9.42 5.95 2.99
CA ILE A 56 9.67 7.39 3.09
C ILE A 56 8.41 8.18 2.70
N VAL A 57 7.78 7.83 1.57
CA VAL A 57 6.54 8.47 1.12
C VAL A 57 5.43 8.26 2.13
N ASP A 58 5.29 7.06 2.69
CA ASP A 58 4.34 6.76 3.74
C ASP A 58 4.57 7.63 4.98
N TYR A 59 5.82 7.71 5.44
CA TYR A 59 6.19 8.56 6.57
C TYR A 59 5.92 10.05 6.33
N LEU A 60 6.10 10.52 5.10
CA LEU A 60 5.89 11.92 4.72
C LEU A 60 4.43 12.24 4.38
N THR A 61 3.58 11.25 4.15
CA THR A 61 2.21 11.45 3.68
C THR A 61 1.23 10.98 4.74
N LYS A 62 0.34 11.86 5.19
CA LYS A 62 -0.70 11.51 6.17
C LYS A 62 -1.66 10.49 5.57
N GLN A 63 -1.44 9.21 5.84
CA GLN A 63 -2.41 8.17 5.48
C GLN A 63 -3.63 8.31 6.39
N PHE A 64 -4.80 8.51 5.77
CA PHE A 64 -6.06 8.55 6.49
C PHE A 64 -6.34 7.18 7.11
N GLU A 65 -5.92 6.98 8.35
CA GLU A 65 -6.48 5.94 9.21
C GLU A 65 -7.94 6.30 9.45
N LYS A 66 -8.84 5.55 8.81
CA LYS A 66 -10.27 5.70 9.03
C LYS A 66 -10.58 5.12 10.41
N SER A 67 -10.52 5.97 11.44
CA SER A 67 -10.96 5.61 12.79
C SER A 67 -12.42 5.13 12.72
N LYS A 68 -12.65 3.83 12.83
CA LYS A 68 -14.01 3.29 12.94
C LYS A 68 -14.37 3.13 14.41
N LYS A 69 -15.19 4.06 14.91
CA LYS A 69 -16.12 3.77 16.00
C LYS A 69 -17.25 2.91 15.42
N ASP A 70 -17.50 1.76 16.06
CA ASP A 70 -18.75 0.97 16.00
C ASP A 70 -19.10 0.15 14.73
N GLU A 71 -18.12 -0.46 14.05
CA GLU A 71 -18.40 -1.58 13.11
C GLU A 71 -17.73 -2.88 13.60
N SER A 72 -18.46 -4.01 13.56
CA SER A 72 -17.95 -5.35 13.89
C SER A 72 -16.53 -5.57 13.34
N PHE A 73 -15.59 -5.96 14.20
CA PHE A 73 -14.15 -6.10 13.89
C PHE A 73 -13.89 -6.81 12.54
N GLY A 74 -14.67 -7.84 12.21
CA GLY A 74 -14.57 -8.56 10.93
C GLY A 74 -14.92 -7.70 9.71
N LYS A 75 -15.96 -6.86 9.77
CA LYS A 75 -16.34 -5.97 8.66
C LYS A 75 -15.33 -4.84 8.47
N SER A 76 -14.63 -4.40 9.53
CA SER A 76 -13.59 -3.39 9.38
C SER A 76 -12.36 -3.92 8.66
N ILE A 77 -11.84 -5.06 9.10
CA ILE A 77 -10.66 -5.68 8.49
C ILE A 77 -10.91 -5.98 7.00
N LEU A 78 -12.08 -6.54 6.64
CA LEU A 78 -12.42 -6.78 5.23
C LEU A 78 -12.42 -5.49 4.40
N LYS A 79 -12.96 -4.39 4.93
CA LYS A 79 -12.99 -3.10 4.23
C LYS A 79 -11.58 -2.53 4.05
N ASP A 80 -10.72 -2.69 5.05
CA ASP A 80 -9.34 -2.19 5.02
C ASP A 80 -8.49 -2.99 4.02
N ILE A 81 -8.67 -4.31 3.96
CA ILE A 81 -8.04 -5.17 2.93
C ILE A 81 -8.50 -4.76 1.53
N ILE A 82 -9.82 -4.56 1.34
CA ILE A 82 -10.36 -4.13 0.05
C ILE A 82 -9.72 -2.80 -0.35
N ILE A 83 -9.68 -1.81 0.54
CA ILE A 83 -9.07 -0.50 0.22
C ILE A 83 -7.57 -0.65 -0.08
N ALA A 84 -6.84 -1.48 0.69
CA ALA A 84 -5.42 -1.72 0.53
C ALA A 84 -5.06 -2.41 -0.80
N ILE A 85 -5.95 -3.22 -1.37
CA ILE A 85 -5.75 -3.86 -2.68
C ILE A 85 -6.26 -2.95 -3.80
N LEU A 86 -7.42 -2.32 -3.58
CA LEU A 86 -8.13 -1.55 -4.60
C LEU A 86 -7.35 -0.29 -4.96
N LYS A 87 -6.79 0.45 -3.98
CA LYS A 87 -5.95 1.63 -4.24
C LYS A 87 -4.78 1.36 -5.20
N PRO A 88 -3.85 0.45 -4.87
CA PRO A 88 -2.71 0.17 -5.75
C PRO A 88 -3.15 -0.47 -7.07
N SER A 89 -4.21 -1.28 -7.09
CA SER A 89 -4.75 -1.84 -8.34
C SER A 89 -5.29 -0.76 -9.28
N PHE A 90 -6.03 0.23 -8.75
CA PHE A 90 -6.49 1.37 -9.55
C PHE A 90 -5.31 2.23 -10.02
N ALA A 91 -4.33 2.47 -9.15
CA ALA A 91 -3.13 3.22 -9.53
C ALA A 91 -2.36 2.50 -10.66
N LEU A 92 -2.20 1.18 -10.58
CA LEU A 92 -1.61 0.36 -11.64
C LEU A 92 -2.44 0.35 -12.91
N PHE A 93 -3.77 0.23 -12.81
CA PHE A 93 -4.65 0.23 -13.97
C PHE A 93 -4.57 1.54 -14.75
N PHE A 94 -4.70 2.68 -14.08
CA PHE A 94 -4.55 3.98 -14.71
C PHE A 94 -3.11 4.23 -15.18
N GLY A 95 -2.11 3.79 -14.41
CA GLY A 95 -0.71 3.84 -14.82
C GLY A 95 -0.44 3.07 -16.11
N TYR A 96 -1.03 1.88 -16.24
CA TYR A 96 -0.90 1.06 -17.45
C TYR A 96 -1.55 1.72 -18.66
N ILE A 97 -2.74 2.32 -18.49
CA ILE A 97 -3.40 3.05 -19.56
C ILE A 97 -2.52 4.20 -20.05
N VAL A 98 -1.98 5.02 -19.15
CA VAL A 98 -1.14 6.16 -19.55
C VAL A 98 0.18 5.69 -20.18
N HIS A 99 0.79 4.61 -19.66
CA HIS A 99 1.96 3.99 -20.26
C HIS A 99 1.70 3.53 -21.71
N LEU A 100 0.47 3.11 -22.04
CA LEU A 100 0.11 2.70 -23.40
C LEU A 100 0.09 3.86 -24.41
N PHE A 101 0.02 5.11 -23.94
CA PHE A 101 0.04 6.32 -24.75
C PHE A 101 1.41 7.05 -24.74
N MET A 102 2.39 6.55 -23.99
CA MET A 102 3.79 7.00 -24.01
C MET A 102 4.62 6.16 -24.97
#